data_AF-V5GFB2-F1
#
_entry.id   AF-V5GFB2-F1
#
_cell.length_a   1.000
_cell.length_b   1.000
_cell.length_c   1.000
_cell.angle_alpha   90.00
_cell.angle_beta   90.00
_cell.angle_gamma   90.00
#
_symmetry.space_group_name_H-M   'P 1'
#
loop_
_entity.id
_entity.type
_entity.pdbx_description
1 polymer ?
#
loop_
_entity_poly.entity_id
_entity_poly.type
_entity_poly.pdbx_seq_one_letter_code
_entity_poly.pdbx_strand_id
1 'polypeptide(L)'
;TSSTLTMRLAGITQINNQIGVLAEICVGESLPEAEAAPRHMADWLINNNIISHIFGPNLHVEVIKQSHIILNFLAMEGRITCEHMDVIWAAAQLKHCSKPVHDLLPGLVKHLAAAPTLHLYNLLTKLEPKEHTEQTLYLASALIKAVWSRGGGAPEIGLINVAASNAGIVLRKCTTSSENTVSLDP
;
A
#
# COMPACT_ATOMS: atom_id res chain seq x y z
N THR A 1 24.72 -7.26 -20.38
CA THR A 1 23.48 -7.63 -19.67
C THR A 1 23.59 -9.09 -19.24
N SER A 2 23.41 -9.39 -17.95
CA SER A 2 23.49 -10.76 -17.42
C SER A 2 22.29 -11.59 -17.88
N SER A 3 22.52 -12.82 -18.36
CA SER A 3 21.47 -13.73 -18.85
C SER A 3 20.35 -13.95 -17.82
N THR A 4 20.72 -13.98 -16.54
CA THR A 4 19.79 -14.13 -15.40
C THR A 4 18.84 -12.94 -15.26
N LEU A 5 19.30 -11.71 -15.49
CA LEU A 5 18.45 -10.52 -15.42
C LEU A 5 17.43 -10.51 -16.57
N THR A 6 17.88 -10.82 -17.79
CA THR A 6 17.00 -10.89 -18.96
C THR A 6 15.87 -11.89 -18.74
N MET A 7 16.19 -13.07 -18.19
CA MET A 7 15.19 -14.10 -17.87
C MET A 7 14.16 -13.61 -16.83
N ARG A 8 14.61 -12.91 -15.78
CA ARG A 8 13.71 -12.35 -14.77
C ARG A 8 12.80 -11.26 -15.34
N LEU A 9 13.33 -10.35 -16.14
CA LEU A 9 12.52 -9.30 -16.79
C LEU A 9 11.50 -9.89 -17.78
N ALA A 10 11.88 -10.95 -18.51
CA ALA A 10 10.95 -11.69 -19.35
C ALA A 10 9.83 -12.34 -18.52
N GLY A 11 10.17 -12.93 -17.37
CA GLY A 11 9.18 -13.50 -16.44
C GLY A 11 8.19 -12.46 -15.91
N ILE A 12 8.68 -11.29 -15.46
CA ILE A 12 7.80 -10.18 -15.02
C ILE A 12 6.88 -9.72 -16.16
N THR A 13 7.42 -9.57 -17.36
CA THR A 13 6.63 -9.19 -18.54
C THR A 13 5.54 -10.22 -18.84
N GLN A 14 5.85 -11.52 -18.76
CA GLN A 14 4.86 -12.57 -18.97
C GLN A 14 3.74 -12.51 -17.92
N ILE A 15 4.07 -12.34 -16.64
CA ILE A 15 3.07 -12.20 -15.57
C ILE A 15 2.19 -10.98 -15.83
N ASN A 16 2.78 -9.84 -16.18
CA ASN A 16 2.03 -8.62 -16.50
C ASN A 16 1.04 -8.81 -17.65
N ASN A 17 1.45 -9.52 -18.70
CA ASN A 17 0.57 -9.83 -19.83
C ASN A 17 -0.61 -10.72 -19.41
N GLN A 18 -0.38 -11.72 -18.56
CA GLN A 18 -1.45 -12.58 -18.05
C GLN A 18 -2.45 -11.81 -17.18
N ILE A 19 -1.97 -10.90 -16.33
CA ILE A 19 -2.84 -9.98 -15.56
C ILE A 19 -3.68 -9.12 -16.51
N GLY A 20 -3.08 -8.61 -17.59
CA GLY A 20 -3.77 -7.82 -18.61
C GLY A 20 -4.90 -8.61 -19.29
N VAL A 21 -4.62 -9.84 -19.72
CA VAL A 21 -5.63 -10.73 -20.33
C VAL A 21 -6.77 -11.03 -19.34
N LEU A 22 -6.47 -11.30 -18.08
CA LEU A 22 -7.51 -11.49 -17.06
C LEU A 22 -8.39 -10.26 -16.87
N ALA A 23 -7.81 -9.06 -16.90
CA ALA A 23 -8.57 -7.83 -16.79
C ALA A 23 -9.56 -7.67 -17.96
N GLU A 24 -9.18 -8.04 -19.19
CA GLU A 24 -10.07 -8.03 -20.35
C GLU A 24 -11.21 -9.04 -20.21
N ILE A 25 -10.93 -10.25 -19.73
CA ILE A 25 -11.94 -11.31 -19.51
C ILE A 25 -12.97 -10.89 -18.45
N CYS A 26 -12.55 -10.18 -17.40
CA CYS A 26 -13.46 -9.74 -16.35
C CYS A 26 -14.41 -8.62 -16.80
N VAL A 27 -14.09 -7.91 -17.90
CA VAL A 27 -14.91 -6.81 -18.43
C VAL A 27 -15.96 -7.31 -19.45
N GLY A 28 -15.69 -8.41 -20.16
CA GLY A 28 -16.61 -9.01 -21.13
C GLY A 28 -17.47 -10.12 -20.53
N GLU A 29 -18.75 -9.83 -20.25
CA GLU A 29 -19.82 -10.76 -19.83
C GLU A 29 -19.44 -11.87 -18.81
N SER A 30 -19.78 -11.63 -17.54
CA SER A 30 -19.42 -12.46 -16.39
C SER A 30 -19.98 -13.89 -16.44
N LEU A 31 -19.12 -14.87 -16.74
CA LEU A 31 -19.30 -16.25 -16.28
C LEU A 31 -18.88 -16.33 -14.79
N PRO A 32 -19.58 -17.09 -13.92
CA PRO A 32 -19.20 -17.23 -12.50
C PRO A 32 -17.79 -17.80 -12.28
N GLU A 33 -17.24 -18.54 -13.26
CA GLU A 33 -15.88 -19.06 -13.23
C GLU A 33 -14.82 -17.97 -13.53
N ALA A 34 -15.20 -16.90 -14.22
CA ALA A 34 -14.33 -15.75 -14.50
C ALA A 34 -14.05 -14.91 -13.24
N GLU A 35 -14.96 -14.93 -12.25
CA GLU A 35 -14.78 -14.17 -11.00
C GLU A 35 -13.73 -14.80 -10.05
N ALA A 36 -13.48 -16.11 -10.19
CA ALA A 36 -12.49 -16.83 -9.38
C ALA A 36 -11.06 -16.74 -9.96
N ALA A 37 -10.93 -16.51 -11.27
CA ALA A 37 -9.63 -16.51 -11.96
C ALA A 37 -8.63 -15.47 -11.42
N PRO A 38 -9.02 -14.20 -11.16
CA PRO A 38 -8.13 -13.21 -10.53
C PRO A 38 -7.64 -13.67 -9.15
N ARG A 39 -8.53 -14.22 -8.32
CA ARG A 39 -8.19 -14.70 -6.97
C ARG A 39 -7.19 -15.84 -7.04
N HIS A 40 -7.43 -16.82 -7.91
CA HIS A 40 -6.50 -17.94 -8.12
C HIS A 40 -5.13 -17.49 -8.61
N MET A 41 -5.06 -16.53 -9.53
CA MET A 41 -3.78 -15.97 -9.97
C MET A 41 -3.08 -15.23 -8.83
N ALA A 42 -3.81 -14.44 -8.05
CA ALA A 42 -3.25 -13.73 -6.89
C ALA A 42 -2.68 -14.72 -5.86
N ASP A 43 -3.42 -15.79 -5.54
CA ASP A 43 -2.97 -16.85 -4.63
C ASP A 43 -1.73 -17.57 -5.18
N TRP A 44 -1.70 -17.85 -6.50
CA TRP A 44 -0.52 -18.43 -7.14
C TRP A 44 0.72 -17.53 -7.01
N LEU A 45 0.58 -16.22 -7.22
CA LEU A 45 1.68 -15.25 -7.09
C LEU A 45 2.21 -15.19 -5.65
N ILE A 46 1.33 -15.28 -4.65
CA ILE A 46 1.73 -15.32 -3.23
C ILE A 46 2.44 -16.64 -2.92
N ASN A 47 1.88 -17.78 -3.33
CA ASN A 47 2.47 -19.10 -3.08
C ASN A 47 3.85 -19.26 -3.74
N ASN A 48 4.09 -18.59 -4.88
CA ASN A 48 5.39 -18.56 -5.54
C ASN A 48 6.32 -17.46 -5.00
N ASN A 49 5.95 -16.78 -3.91
CA ASN A 49 6.76 -15.76 -3.25
C ASN A 49 7.23 -14.65 -4.20
N ILE A 50 6.38 -14.22 -5.14
CA ILE A 50 6.79 -13.28 -6.20
C ILE A 50 7.28 -11.96 -5.62
N ILE A 51 6.67 -11.45 -4.54
CA ILE A 51 7.12 -10.24 -3.85
C ILE A 51 8.57 -10.39 -3.33
N SER A 52 8.89 -11.52 -2.69
CA SER A 52 10.24 -11.83 -2.21
C SER A 52 11.24 -12.00 -3.35
N HIS A 53 10.81 -12.54 -4.50
CA HIS A 53 11.67 -12.61 -5.69
C HIS A 53 11.96 -11.23 -6.31
N ILE A 54 11.10 -10.23 -6.10
CA ILE A 54 11.31 -8.87 -6.62
C ILE A 54 12.15 -8.04 -5.64
N PHE A 55 11.81 -8.05 -4.35
CA PHE A 55 12.36 -7.15 -3.33
C PHE A 55 13.33 -7.82 -2.34
N GLY A 56 13.51 -9.15 -2.41
CA GLY A 56 14.41 -9.89 -1.53
C GLY A 56 15.89 -9.73 -1.85
N PRO A 57 16.76 -10.62 -1.35
CA PRO A 57 18.23 -10.46 -1.40
C PRO A 57 18.83 -10.28 -2.80
N ASN A 58 18.18 -10.83 -3.83
CA ASN A 58 18.61 -10.74 -5.23
C ASN A 58 17.83 -9.67 -6.01
N LEU A 59 17.36 -8.60 -5.36
CA LEU A 59 16.61 -7.54 -6.04
C LEU A 59 17.44 -6.87 -7.14
N HIS A 60 16.74 -6.32 -8.13
CA HIS A 60 17.37 -5.54 -9.19
C HIS A 60 16.47 -4.37 -9.57
N VAL A 61 17.05 -3.18 -9.73
CA VAL A 61 16.30 -1.93 -9.94
C VAL A 61 15.35 -1.98 -11.14
N GLU A 62 15.77 -2.59 -12.24
CA GLU A 62 14.93 -2.74 -13.44
C GLU A 62 13.75 -3.70 -13.23
N VAL A 63 13.91 -4.74 -12.39
CA VAL A 63 12.82 -5.65 -12.04
C VAL A 63 11.77 -4.92 -11.20
N ILE A 64 12.23 -4.09 -10.25
CA ILE A 64 11.37 -3.24 -9.41
C ILE A 64 10.57 -2.26 -10.26
N LYS A 65 11.21 -1.54 -11.20
CA LYS A 65 10.50 -0.59 -12.09
C LYS A 65 9.35 -1.24 -12.87
N GLN A 66 9.49 -2.52 -13.23
CA GLN A 66 8.49 -3.26 -14.01
C GLN A 66 7.44 -4.00 -13.16
N SER A 67 7.55 -4.00 -11.83
CA SER A 67 6.67 -4.79 -10.95
C SER A 67 5.38 -4.10 -10.54
N HIS A 68 5.14 -2.85 -10.97
CA HIS A 68 4.00 -2.06 -10.50
C HIS A 68 2.63 -2.69 -10.83
N ILE A 69 2.49 -3.37 -11.98
CA ILE A 69 1.25 -4.06 -12.38
C ILE A 69 0.96 -5.20 -11.40
N ILE A 70 1.94 -6.07 -11.15
CA ILE A 70 1.84 -7.19 -10.20
C ILE A 70 1.45 -6.68 -8.81
N LEU A 71 2.14 -5.64 -8.32
CA LEU A 71 1.87 -5.10 -6.98
C LEU A 71 0.49 -4.50 -6.87
N ASN A 72 0.05 -3.73 -7.87
CA ASN A 72 -1.29 -3.16 -7.88
C ASN A 72 -2.36 -4.25 -7.93
N PHE A 73 -2.17 -5.28 -8.76
CA PHE A 73 -3.06 -6.42 -8.83
C PHE A 73 -3.18 -7.14 -7.47
N LEU A 74 -2.05 -7.48 -6.84
CA LEU A 74 -2.05 -8.11 -5.52
C LEU A 74 -2.68 -7.24 -4.43
N ALA A 75 -2.51 -5.92 -4.52
CA ALA A 75 -3.12 -4.98 -3.59
C ALA A 75 -4.65 -4.92 -3.77
N MET A 76 -5.12 -4.84 -5.02
CA MET A 76 -6.56 -4.85 -5.35
C MET A 76 -7.24 -6.14 -4.88
N GLU A 77 -6.57 -7.28 -5.06
CA GLU A 77 -7.03 -8.59 -4.56
C GLU A 77 -6.83 -8.77 -3.04
N GLY A 78 -6.32 -7.76 -2.32
CA GLY A 78 -6.16 -7.79 -0.87
C GLY A 78 -5.12 -8.79 -0.36
N ARG A 79 -4.16 -9.20 -1.20
CA ARG A 79 -3.17 -10.25 -0.88
C ARG A 79 -1.86 -9.74 -0.28
N ILE A 80 -1.64 -8.43 -0.28
CA ILE A 80 -0.45 -7.84 0.36
C ILE A 80 -0.66 -7.78 1.87
N THR A 81 0.25 -8.42 2.62
CA THR A 81 0.23 -8.48 4.09
C THR A 81 1.26 -7.53 4.68
N CYS A 82 1.29 -7.39 6.00
CA CYS A 82 2.33 -6.61 6.69
C CYS A 82 3.73 -7.20 6.45
N GLU A 83 3.87 -8.52 6.42
CA GLU A 83 5.15 -9.20 6.14
C GLU A 83 5.65 -8.89 4.73
N HIS A 84 4.77 -8.92 3.74
CA HIS A 84 5.11 -8.49 2.38
C HIS A 84 5.55 -7.02 2.34
N MET A 85 4.91 -6.18 3.14
CA MET A 85 5.30 -4.77 3.27
C MET A 85 6.66 -4.60 3.95
N ASP A 86 7.03 -5.45 4.91
CA ASP A 86 8.36 -5.44 5.52
C ASP A 86 9.45 -5.75 4.49
N VAL A 87 9.23 -6.72 3.60
CA VAL A 87 10.16 -7.03 2.50
C VAL A 87 10.31 -5.83 1.55
N ILE A 88 9.20 -5.23 1.14
CA ILE A 88 9.23 -4.05 0.25
C ILE A 88 9.92 -2.87 0.95
N TRP A 89 9.61 -2.62 2.22
CA TRP A 89 10.18 -1.52 2.99
C TRP A 89 11.68 -1.71 3.24
N ALA A 90 12.12 -2.93 3.54
CA ALA A 90 13.54 -3.26 3.68
C ALA A 90 14.32 -2.92 2.40
N ALA A 91 13.76 -3.24 1.22
CA ALA A 91 14.36 -2.85 -0.06
C ALA A 91 14.40 -1.32 -0.25
N ALA A 92 13.42 -0.59 0.29
CA ALA A 92 13.42 0.89 0.26
C ALA A 92 14.57 1.51 1.05
N GLN A 93 15.10 0.81 2.07
CA GLN A 93 16.22 1.30 2.89
C GLN A 93 17.59 1.14 2.21
N LEU A 94 17.67 0.42 1.08
CA LEU A 94 18.93 0.14 0.40
C LEU A 94 19.29 1.25 -0.58
N LYS A 95 20.50 1.81 -0.45
CA LYS A 95 20.96 2.98 -1.21
C LYS A 95 20.80 2.87 -2.73
N HIS A 96 20.98 1.68 -3.30
CA HIS A 96 21.01 1.49 -4.75
C HIS A 96 19.62 1.31 -5.38
N CYS A 97 18.58 1.01 -4.58
CA CYS A 97 17.22 0.79 -5.06
C CYS A 97 16.14 1.57 -4.29
N SER A 98 16.51 2.36 -3.30
CA SER A 98 15.60 3.15 -2.47
C SER A 98 14.65 4.00 -3.31
N LYS A 99 15.20 4.76 -4.27
CA LYS A 99 14.41 5.63 -5.15
C LYS A 99 13.36 4.85 -5.96
N PRO A 100 13.71 3.82 -6.74
CA PRO A 100 12.72 2.98 -7.42
C PRO A 100 11.62 2.43 -6.51
N VAL A 101 11.95 1.99 -5.29
CA VAL A 101 10.95 1.46 -4.35
C VAL A 101 10.03 2.58 -3.84
N HIS A 102 10.59 3.71 -3.40
CA HIS A 102 9.80 4.84 -2.92
C HIS A 102 8.92 5.46 -3.99
N ASP A 103 9.36 5.48 -5.25
CA ASP A 103 8.55 5.98 -6.38
C ASP A 103 7.33 5.06 -6.64
N LEU A 104 7.39 3.77 -6.29
CA LEU A 104 6.28 2.81 -6.45
C LEU A 104 5.23 2.89 -5.33
N LEU A 105 5.68 3.09 -4.09
CA LEU A 105 4.83 2.98 -2.90
C LEU A 105 3.58 3.88 -2.93
N PRO A 106 3.62 5.17 -3.33
CA PRO A 106 2.43 6.02 -3.40
C PRO A 106 1.36 5.45 -4.34
N GLY A 107 1.77 4.89 -5.47
CA GLY A 107 0.87 4.24 -6.43
C GLY A 107 0.26 2.94 -5.90
N LEU A 108 0.97 2.25 -4.99
CA LEU A 108 0.48 1.04 -4.34
C LEU A 108 -0.53 1.35 -3.23
N VAL A 109 -0.28 2.40 -2.43
CA VAL A 109 -1.07 2.79 -1.25
C VAL A 109 -2.56 2.99 -1.56
N LYS A 110 -2.90 3.49 -2.76
CA LYS A 110 -4.30 3.66 -3.17
C LYS A 110 -5.10 2.34 -3.23
N HIS A 111 -4.44 1.22 -3.46
CA HIS A 111 -5.10 -0.09 -3.59
C HIS A 111 -4.93 -0.98 -2.35
N LEU A 112 -4.03 -0.63 -1.43
CA LEU A 112 -3.77 -1.45 -0.25
C LEU A 112 -4.96 -1.54 0.71
N ALA A 113 -5.08 -2.68 1.39
CA ALA A 113 -5.98 -2.84 2.53
C ALA A 113 -5.50 -2.02 3.75
N ALA A 114 -6.40 -1.76 4.71
CA ALA A 114 -6.11 -0.90 5.86
C ALA A 114 -4.90 -1.37 6.69
N ALA A 115 -4.78 -2.68 6.96
CA ALA A 115 -3.69 -3.24 7.76
C ALA A 115 -2.28 -2.95 7.18
N PRO A 116 -1.96 -3.34 5.93
CA PRO A 116 -0.65 -3.02 5.34
C PRO A 116 -0.42 -1.52 5.12
N THR A 117 -1.47 -0.73 4.87
CA THR A 117 -1.35 0.75 4.79
C THR A 117 -0.91 1.34 6.13
N LEU A 118 -1.55 0.95 7.23
CA LEU A 118 -1.20 1.42 8.58
C LEU A 118 0.18 0.92 9.00
N HIS A 119 0.53 -0.31 8.64
CA HIS A 119 1.86 -0.85 8.90
C HIS A 119 2.96 -0.05 8.19
N LEU A 120 2.76 0.27 6.90
CA LEU A 120 3.69 1.13 6.15
C LEU A 120 3.81 2.53 6.76
N TYR A 121 2.70 3.10 7.22
CA TYR A 121 2.71 4.36 7.96
C TYR A 121 3.54 4.27 9.25
N ASN A 122 3.37 3.21 10.03
CA ASN A 122 4.15 3.01 11.26
C ASN A 122 5.65 2.86 10.96
N LEU A 123 6.02 2.13 9.89
CA LEU A 123 7.41 2.01 9.44
C LEU A 123 8.01 3.37 9.07
N LEU A 124 7.24 4.20 8.36
CA LEU A 124 7.66 5.54 7.96
C LEU A 124 7.86 6.47 9.17
N THR A 125 6.98 6.41 10.18
CA THR A 125 7.09 7.26 11.38
C THR A 125 8.27 6.91 12.29
N LYS A 126 8.86 5.73 12.12
CA LYS A 126 10.04 5.29 12.88
C LYS A 126 11.36 5.78 12.28
N LEU A 127 11.34 6.34 11.07
CA LEU A 127 12.54 6.93 10.47
C LEU A 127 13.02 8.12 11.31
N GLU A 128 14.33 8.28 11.42
CA GLU A 128 14.88 9.47 12.06
C GLU A 128 14.60 10.71 11.20
N PRO A 129 14.44 11.91 11.79
CA PRO A 129 14.16 13.13 11.03
C PRO A 129 15.15 13.41 9.89
N LYS A 130 16.42 13.01 10.05
CA LYS A 130 17.50 13.18 9.06
C LYS A 130 17.39 12.23 7.86
N GLU A 131 16.64 11.14 8.01
CA GLU A 131 16.47 10.10 6.97
C GLU A 131 15.28 10.41 6.06
N HIS A 132 14.46 11.39 6.41
CA HIS A 132 13.39 11.84 5.54
C HIS A 132 13.93 12.52 4.29
N THR A 133 13.54 11.99 3.14
CA THR A 133 13.73 12.58 1.82
C THR A 133 12.41 13.10 1.26
N GLU A 134 12.47 13.85 0.16
CA GLU A 134 11.29 14.27 -0.61
C GLU A 134 10.35 13.10 -0.92
N GLN A 135 10.89 11.93 -1.29
CA GLN A 135 10.08 10.75 -1.61
C GLN A 135 9.37 10.19 -0.37
N THR A 136 10.05 10.15 0.77
CA THR A 136 9.43 9.69 2.03
C THR A 136 8.33 10.65 2.51
N LEU A 137 8.50 11.96 2.30
CA LEU A 137 7.50 12.98 2.62
C LEU A 137 6.30 12.90 1.67
N TYR A 138 6.55 12.67 0.37
CA TYR A 138 5.48 12.43 -0.60
C TYR A 138 4.69 11.16 -0.24
N LEU A 139 5.38 10.08 0.12
CA LEU A 139 4.75 8.86 0.62
C LEU A 139 3.94 9.11 1.91
N ALA A 140 4.48 9.90 2.86
CA ALA A 140 3.75 10.30 4.07
C ALA A 140 2.42 10.95 3.71
N SER A 141 2.45 11.90 2.76
CA SER A 141 1.24 12.60 2.31
C SER A 141 0.22 11.65 1.69
N ALA A 142 0.67 10.67 0.90
CA ALA A 142 -0.20 9.66 0.28
C ALA A 142 -0.82 8.73 1.32
N LEU A 143 -0.05 8.30 2.32
CA LEU A 143 -0.51 7.46 3.43
C LEU A 143 -1.53 8.18 4.31
N ILE A 144 -1.24 9.43 4.69
CA ILE A 144 -2.18 10.26 5.46
C ILE A 144 -3.48 10.40 4.68
N LYS A 145 -3.43 10.76 3.39
CA LYS A 145 -4.65 10.83 2.56
C LYS A 145 -5.40 9.48 2.55
N ALA A 146 -4.70 8.37 2.36
CA ALA A 146 -5.32 7.05 2.29
C ALA A 146 -5.98 6.60 3.61
N VAL A 147 -5.34 6.86 4.76
CA VAL A 147 -5.90 6.54 6.08
C VAL A 147 -7.15 7.37 6.36
N TRP A 148 -7.13 8.66 6.01
CA TRP A 148 -8.21 9.58 6.34
C TRP A 148 -9.40 9.47 5.38
N SER A 149 -9.17 9.18 4.09
CA SER A 149 -10.25 8.88 3.13
C SER A 149 -11.05 7.63 3.50
N ARG A 150 -10.44 6.68 4.22
CA ARG A 150 -11.10 5.44 4.68
C ARG A 150 -11.82 5.61 6.01
N GLY A 151 -11.49 6.64 6.79
CA GLY A 151 -12.10 6.94 8.10
C GLY A 151 -13.46 7.65 8.05
N GLY A 152 -13.97 8.02 6.87
CA GLY A 152 -15.23 8.76 6.72
C GLY A 152 -16.51 7.94 6.85
N GLY A 153 -16.43 6.62 7.09
CA GLY A 153 -17.57 5.70 7.06
C GLY A 153 -18.02 5.10 8.40
N ALA A 154 -17.37 5.41 9.53
CA ALA A 154 -17.78 4.89 10.83
C ALA A 154 -17.47 5.87 11.96
N PRO A 155 -18.45 6.25 12.80
CA PRO A 155 -18.16 6.89 14.07
C PRO A 155 -17.73 5.78 15.04
N GLU A 156 -16.51 5.85 15.54
CA GLU A 156 -16.23 6.00 16.98
C GLU A 156 -14.79 5.62 17.33
N ILE A 157 -14.11 6.60 17.94
CA ILE A 157 -13.34 6.45 19.18
C ILE A 157 -12.27 5.35 19.17
N GLY A 158 -11.10 5.68 18.63
CA GLY A 158 -9.89 4.89 18.91
C GLY A 158 -8.63 5.38 18.20
N LEU A 159 -8.76 5.79 16.94
CA LEU A 159 -7.58 6.05 16.10
C LEU A 159 -6.84 7.36 16.45
N ILE A 160 -7.59 8.41 16.81
CA ILE A 160 -7.01 9.72 17.13
C ILE A 160 -6.21 9.65 18.44
N ASN A 161 -6.70 8.87 19.42
CA ASN A 161 -6.01 8.69 20.70
C ASN A 161 -4.70 7.91 20.55
N VAL A 162 -4.62 6.90 19.67
CA VAL A 162 -3.39 6.13 19.46
C VAL A 162 -2.31 6.98 18.78
N ALA A 163 -2.68 7.74 17.75
CA ALA A 163 -1.74 8.62 17.05
C ALA A 163 -1.26 9.79 17.95
N ALA A 164 -2.17 10.39 18.74
CA ALA A 164 -1.83 11.48 19.65
C ALA A 164 -0.98 11.02 20.85
N SER A 165 -1.26 9.81 21.38
CA SER A 165 -0.49 9.23 22.49
C SER A 165 0.95 8.89 22.08
N ASN A 166 1.14 8.34 20.87
CA ASN A 166 2.50 8.06 20.35
C ASN A 166 3.30 9.34 20.03
N ALA A 167 2.62 10.43 19.70
CA ALA A 167 3.26 11.70 19.36
C ALA A 167 3.44 12.66 20.56
N GLY A 168 3.03 12.27 21.77
CA GLY A 168 3.07 13.14 22.95
C GLY A 168 2.16 14.37 22.87
N ILE A 169 1.15 14.35 21.99
CA ILE A 169 0.25 15.48 21.73
C ILE A 169 -0.94 15.37 22.68
N VAL A 170 -1.03 16.27 23.67
CA VAL A 170 -2.22 16.38 24.54
C VAL A 170 -3.35 17.03 23.76
N LEU A 171 -4.31 16.23 23.30
CA LEU A 171 -5.55 16.72 22.70
C LEU A 171 -6.40 17.42 23.76
N ARG A 172 -6.49 18.76 23.69
CA ARG A 172 -7.51 19.51 24.41
C ARG A 172 -8.88 19.13 23.86
N LYS A 173 -9.71 18.53 24.71
CA LYS A 173 -11.12 18.27 24.43
C LYS A 173 -11.83 19.62 24.29
N CYS A 174 -12.19 20.02 23.07
CA CYS A 174 -13.11 21.13 22.88
C CYS A 174 -14.45 20.73 23.50
N THR A 175 -14.78 21.34 24.63
CA THR A 175 -16.12 21.32 25.21
C THR A 175 -17.07 21.99 24.23
N THR A 176 -17.96 21.23 23.63
CA THR A 176 -19.08 21.74 22.85
C THR A 176 -19.98 22.55 23.78
N SER A 177 -19.94 23.87 23.67
CA SER A 177 -20.85 24.78 24.38
C SER A 177 -22.25 24.64 23.78
N SER A 178 -23.12 23.98 24.54
CA SER A 178 -24.55 23.86 24.28
C SER A 178 -25.29 25.03 24.91
N GLU A 179 -25.50 26.14 24.20
CA GLU A 179 -26.47 27.15 24.61
C GLU A 179 -27.10 27.81 23.37
N ASN A 180 -28.36 27.47 23.10
CA ASN A 180 -29.35 28.38 22.52
C ASN A 180 -30.74 27.79 22.79
N THR A 181 -31.24 28.06 23.99
CA THR A 181 -32.61 27.80 24.41
C THR A 181 -33.45 29.00 23.92
N VAL A 182 -34.31 28.78 22.92
CA VAL A 182 -35.31 29.78 22.51
C VAL A 182 -36.45 29.71 23.52
N SER A 183 -36.63 30.74 24.33
CA SER A 183 -37.80 30.89 25.18
C SER A 183 -38.98 31.38 24.34
N LEU A 184 -40.05 30.59 24.33
CA LEU A 184 -41.40 31.00 23.95
C LEU A 184 -41.99 31.72 25.15
N ASP A 185 -42.53 32.93 24.94
CA ASP A 185 -43.46 33.53 25.90
C ASP A 185 -44.82 33.80 25.22
N PRO A 186 -45.92 33.68 25.98
CA PRO A 186 -47.28 33.44 25.49
C PRO A 186 -48.04 34.66 24.95
#